data_AF-A0A553ATD0-F1
#
_entry.id   AF-A0A553ATD0-F1
#
_cell.length_a   1.000
_cell.length_b   1.000
_cell.length_c   1.000
_cell.angle_alpha   90.00
_cell.angle_beta   90.00
_cell.angle_gamma   90.00
#
_symmetry.space_group_name_H-M   'P 1'
#
loop_
_entity.id
_entity.type
_entity.pdbx_description
1 polymer ?
#
loop_
_entity_poly.entity_id
_entity_poly.type
_entity_poly.pdbx_seq_one_letter_code
_entity_poly.pdbx_strand_id
1 'polypeptide(L)'
;MRDFFIDWAERLITVFVILMILGVIISGIGSMFSGMPGGFWRGLALIVFGGLYAILMGGLMYLFFGIFRNTQETNRLLAELLRK
;
A
#
# COMPACT_ATOMS: atom_id res chain seq x y z
N MET A 1 5.45 24.60 -4.37
CA MET A 1 5.99 23.92 -3.16
C MET A 1 5.08 22.81 -2.66
N ARG A 2 3.76 23.01 -2.62
CA ARG A 2 2.79 21.95 -2.27
C ARG A 2 2.88 20.72 -3.18
N ASP A 3 3.02 20.93 -4.48
CA ASP A 3 3.04 19.83 -5.46
C ASP A 3 4.29 18.95 -5.32
N PHE A 4 5.45 19.56 -5.04
CA PHE A 4 6.68 18.83 -4.71
C PHE A 4 6.50 17.95 -3.47
N PHE A 5 5.89 18.47 -2.40
CA PHE A 5 5.69 17.70 -1.16
C PHE A 5 4.74 16.52 -1.37
N ILE A 6 3.65 16.73 -2.13
CA ILE A 6 2.67 15.68 -2.43
C ILE A 6 3.29 14.58 -3.30
N ASP A 7 4.00 14.96 -4.38
CA ASP A 7 4.65 13.98 -5.27
C ASP A 7 5.71 13.13 -4.55
N TRP A 8 6.53 13.75 -3.69
CA TRP A 8 7.52 13.03 -2.91
C TRP A 8 6.88 12.17 -1.82
N ALA A 9 5.82 12.66 -1.17
CA ALA A 9 5.07 11.87 -0.19
C ALA A 9 4.44 10.64 -0.85
N GLU A 10 3.85 10.77 -2.03
CA GLU A 10 3.29 9.66 -2.79
C GLU A 10 4.34 8.59 -3.12
N ARG A 11 5.49 9.01 -3.67
CA ARG A 11 6.60 8.10 -3.98
C ARG A 11 7.14 7.41 -2.73
N LEU A 12 7.30 8.15 -1.64
CA LEU A 12 7.79 7.61 -0.37
C LEU A 12 6.82 6.58 0.21
N ILE A 13 5.51 6.89 0.23
CA ILE A 13 4.47 5.97 0.69
C ILE A 13 4.44 4.71 -0.16
N THR A 14 4.55 4.84 -1.49
CA THR A 14 4.62 3.70 -2.41
C THR A 14 5.77 2.78 -2.05
N VAL A 15 6.97 3.34 -1.82
CA VAL A 15 8.15 2.57 -1.40
C VAL A 15 7.90 1.88 -0.05
N PHE A 16 7.32 2.56 0.93
CA PHE A 16 6.99 1.96 2.23
C PHE A 16 6.01 0.80 2.13
N VAL A 17 4.96 0.93 1.31
CA VAL A 17 3.97 -0.14 1.09
C VAL A 17 4.63 -1.35 0.44
N ILE A 18 5.50 -1.14 -0.56
CA ILE A 18 6.25 -2.23 -1.20
C ILE A 18 7.14 -2.95 -0.18
N LEU A 19 7.88 -2.20 0.65
CA LEU A 19 8.73 -2.79 1.69
C LEU A 19 7.90 -3.56 2.73
N MET A 20 6.72 -3.06 3.09
CA MET A 20 5.82 -3.74 4.01
C MET A 20 5.33 -5.07 3.43
N ILE A 21 4.92 -5.08 2.16
CA ILE A 21 4.48 -6.31 1.47
C ILE A 21 5.63 -7.31 1.38
N LEU A 22 6.83 -6.87 1.01
CA LEU A 22 8.02 -7.73 0.98
C LEU A 22 8.32 -8.32 2.36
N GLY A 23 8.24 -7.51 3.41
CA GLY A 23 8.40 -7.97 4.80
C GLY A 23 7.40 -9.06 5.19
N VAL A 24 6.13 -8.88 4.82
CA VAL A 24 5.06 -9.87 5.05
C VAL A 24 5.35 -11.17 4.30
N ILE A 25 5.73 -11.11 3.03
CA ILE A 25 6.03 -12.29 2.22
C ILE A 25 7.23 -13.04 2.79
N ILE A 26 8.33 -12.35 3.06
CA ILE A 26 9.56 -12.94 3.62
C ILE A 26 9.28 -13.57 4.98
N SER A 27 8.59 -12.86 5.88
CA SER A 27 8.24 -13.38 7.21
C SER A 27 7.29 -14.57 7.12
N GLY A 28 6.35 -14.53 6.19
CA GLY A 28 5.37 -15.59 5.97
C GLY A 28 6.04 -16.87 5.49
N ILE A 29 6.84 -16.78 4.43
CA ILE A 29 7.63 -17.90 3.90
C ILE A 29 8.61 -18.40 4.96
N GLY A 30 9.35 -17.50 5.63
CA GLY A 30 10.28 -17.88 6.69
C GLY A 30 9.60 -18.65 7.82
N SER A 31 8.39 -18.24 8.22
CA SER A 31 7.60 -18.96 9.22
C SER A 31 7.16 -20.35 8.73
N MET A 32 6.79 -20.50 7.44
CA MET A 32 6.38 -21.79 6.87
C MET A 32 7.48 -22.84 6.93
N PHE A 33 8.73 -22.43 6.66
CA PHE A 33 9.89 -23.33 6.57
C PHE A 33 10.76 -23.35 7.83
N SER A 34 10.30 -22.75 8.93
CA SER A 34 11.04 -22.65 10.20
C SER A 34 11.23 -23.97 10.96
N GLY A 35 10.57 -25.06 10.54
CA GLY A 35 10.59 -26.35 11.25
C GLY A 35 9.79 -26.37 12.55
N MET A 36 9.15 -25.26 12.93
CA MET A 36 8.28 -25.21 14.11
C MET A 36 6.96 -25.95 13.89
N PRO A 37 6.38 -26.59 14.93
CA PRO A 37 5.05 -27.17 14.85
C PRO A 37 4.02 -26.13 14.38
N GLY A 38 3.26 -26.46 13.33
CA GLY A 38 2.28 -25.55 12.75
C GLY A 38 2.87 -24.38 11.95
N GLY A 39 4.19 -24.39 11.66
CA GLY A 39 4.88 -23.31 10.95
C GLY A 39 4.23 -22.95 9.61
N PHE A 40 3.78 -23.94 8.84
CA PHE A 40 3.07 -23.74 7.57
C PHE A 40 1.79 -22.92 7.73
N TRP A 41 0.88 -23.34 8.62
CA TRP A 41 -0.39 -22.65 8.87
C TRP A 41 -0.18 -21.26 9.46
N ARG A 42 0.81 -21.11 10.34
CA ARG A 42 1.19 -19.81 10.91
C ARG A 42 1.71 -18.85 9.84
N GLY A 43 2.55 -19.34 8.94
CA GLY A 43 3.06 -18.54 7.82
C GLY A 43 1.96 -18.15 6.85
N LEU A 44 1.02 -19.06 6.56
CA LEU A 44 -0.13 -18.75 5.71
C LEU A 44 -1.02 -17.67 6.33
N ALA A 45 -1.32 -17.80 7.63
CA ALA A 45 -2.06 -16.79 8.37
C ALA A 45 -1.33 -15.43 8.34
N LEU A 46 0.00 -15.42 8.49
CA LEU A 46 0.79 -14.20 8.45
C LEU A 46 0.71 -13.51 7.08
N ILE A 47 0.77 -14.27 5.98
CA ILE A 47 0.63 -13.69 4.63
C ILE A 47 -0.77 -13.11 4.44
N VAL A 48 -1.82 -13.83 4.83
CA VAL A 48 -3.21 -13.39 4.65
C VAL A 48 -3.49 -12.16 5.51
N PHE A 49 -3.29 -12.25 6.82
CA PHE A 49 -3.61 -11.15 7.74
C PHE A 49 -2.63 -9.99 7.64
N GLY A 50 -1.33 -10.27 7.45
CA GLY A 50 -0.31 -9.25 7.22
C GLY A 50 -0.51 -8.53 5.89
N GLY A 51 -0.92 -9.24 4.84
CA GLY A 51 -1.26 -8.65 3.54
C GLY A 51 -2.49 -7.75 3.62
N LEU A 52 -3.56 -8.21 4.29
CA LEU A 52 -4.75 -7.40 4.56
C LEU A 52 -4.40 -6.13 5.36
N TYR A 53 -3.56 -6.26 6.38
CA TYR A 53 -3.07 -5.11 7.15
C TYR A 53 -2.27 -4.14 6.28
N ALA A 54 -1.37 -4.64 5.43
CA ALA A 54 -0.58 -3.79 4.53
C ALA A 54 -1.45 -3.02 3.52
N ILE A 55 -2.48 -3.66 2.97
CA ILE A 55 -3.45 -3.01 2.07
C ILE A 55 -4.23 -1.93 2.82
N LEU A 56 -4.75 -2.23 4.01
CA LEU A 56 -5.50 -1.27 4.81
C LEU A 56 -4.65 -0.07 5.22
N MET A 57 -3.44 -0.31 5.74
CA MET A 57 -2.53 0.76 6.15
C MET A 57 -2.05 1.59 4.97
N GLY A 58 -1.70 0.95 3.85
CA GLY A 58 -1.37 1.65 2.61
C GLY A 58 -2.52 2.56 2.16
N GLY A 59 -3.73 2.02 2.07
CA GLY A 59 -4.93 2.78 1.69
C GLY A 59 -5.20 3.96 2.64
N LEU A 60 -5.07 3.76 3.95
CA LEU A 60 -5.20 4.83 4.93
C LEU A 60 -4.13 5.91 4.76
N MET A 61 -2.87 5.55 4.52
CA MET A 61 -1.80 6.52 4.25
C MET A 61 -2.11 7.36 3.00
N TYR A 62 -2.59 6.74 1.93
CA TYR A 62 -3.03 7.47 0.72
C TYR A 62 -4.16 8.47 1.01
N LEU A 63 -5.11 8.10 1.88
CA LEU A 63 -6.21 8.98 2.31
C LEU A 63 -5.72 10.12 3.21
N PHE A 64 -4.89 9.83 4.21
CA PHE A 64 -4.38 10.81 5.18
C PHE A 64 -3.54 11.89 4.52
N PHE A 65 -2.65 11.52 3.60
CA PHE A 65 -1.86 12.48 2.83
C PHE A 65 -2.70 13.20 1.75
N GLY A 66 -3.92 12.72 1.50
CA GLY A 66 -4.87 13.36 0.60
C GLY A 66 -4.46 13.31 -0.86
N ILE A 67 -3.69 12.29 -1.24
CA ILE A 67 -3.14 12.09 -2.60
C ILE A 67 -4.28 11.91 -3.61
N PHE A 68 -5.42 11.34 -3.18
CA PHE A 68 -6.62 11.17 -4.01
C PHE A 68 -7.14 12.48 -4.63
N ARG A 69 -6.76 13.65 -4.10
CA ARG A 69 -7.11 14.95 -4.68
C ARG A 69 -6.53 15.15 -6.08
N ASN A 70 -5.38 14.55 -6.39
CA ASN A 70 -4.82 14.56 -7.74
C ASN A 70 -5.77 13.86 -8.73
N THR A 71 -6.30 12.69 -8.34
CA THR A 71 -7.29 11.95 -9.15
C THR A 71 -8.58 12.75 -9.33
N GLN A 72 -9.05 13.45 -8.29
CA GLN A 72 -10.24 14.31 -8.40
C GLN A 72 -10.02 15.48 -9.35
N GLU A 73 -8.86 16.13 -9.31
CA GLU A 73 -8.55 17.25 -10.21
C GLU A 73 -8.43 16.78 -11.66
N THR A 74 -7.77 15.64 -11.90
CA THR A 74 -7.72 15.02 -13.25
C THR A 74 -9.13 14.74 -13.78
N ASN A 75 -10.02 14.19 -12.95
CA ASN A 75 -11.40 13.92 -13.34
C ASN A 75 -12.18 15.21 -13.65
N ARG A 76 -11.95 16.28 -12.88
CA ARG A 76 -12.56 17.60 -13.13
C ARG A 76 -12.13 18.17 -14.49
N LEU A 77 -10.84 18.16 -14.76
CA LEU A 77 -10.27 18.65 -16.03
C LEU A 77 -10.77 17.83 -17.23
N LEU A 78 -10.86 16.50 -17.10
CA LEU A 78 -11.44 15.64 -18.13
C LEU A 78 -12.92 15.95 -18.37
N ALA A 79 -13.70 16.17 -17.32
CA ALA A 79 -15.11 16.54 -17.45
C ALA A 79 -15.30 17.90 -18.15
N GLU A 80 -14.42 18.87 -17.91
CA GLU A 80 -14.43 20.17 -18.61
C GLU A 80 -14.05 20.04 -20.09
N LEU A 81 -13.09 19.17 -20.43
CA LEU A 81 -12.72 18.89 -21.82
C LEU A 81 -13.87 18.25 -22.62
N LEU A 82 -14.60 17.31 -22.01
CA LEU A 82 -15.72 16.61 -22.64
C LEU A 82 -17.01 17.45 -22.75
N ARG A 83 -17.06 18.61 -22.07
CA ARG A 83 -18.19 19.56 -22.15
C ARG A 83 -18.05 20.58 -23.29
N LYS A 84 -16.93 20.57 -24.03
CA LYS A 84 -16.73 21.36 -25.26
C LYS A 84 -17.23 20.60 -26.48
#